data_AF-A0A174HP69-F1
#
_entry.id   AF-A0A174HP69-F1
#
_cell.length_a   1.000
_cell.length_b   1.000
_cell.length_c   1.000
_cell.angle_alpha   90.00
_cell.angle_beta   90.00
_cell.angle_gamma   90.00
#
_symmetry.space_group_name_H-M   'P 1'
#
loop_
_entity.id
_entity.type
_entity.pdbx_description
1 polymer ?
#
loop_
_entity_poly.entity_id
_entity_poly.type
_entity_poly.pdbx_seq_one_letter_code
_entity_poly.pdbx_strand_id
1 'polypeptide(L)' 'MKRCLYCKKNLDKSFIENKIGYFCSDDHFDKYIKSLSKEEYIELQNSICVCSDD' A
#
# COMPACT_ATOMS: atom_id res chain seq x y z
N MET A 1 12.98 10.30 2.64
CA MET A 1 13.20 8.85 2.85
C MET A 1 11.87 8.14 2.70
N LYS A 2 11.80 7.12 1.82
CA LYS A 2 10.60 6.29 1.66
C LYS A 2 10.50 5.34 2.87
N ARG A 3 9.30 5.01 3.33
CA ARG A 3 9.08 4.07 4.45
C ARG A 3 8.10 2.98 4.04
N CYS A 4 8.33 1.77 4.53
CA CYS A 4 7.40 0.68 4.30
C CYS A 4 6.07 0.96 5.00
N LEU A 5 4.96 0.91 4.27
CA LEU A 5 3.63 1.14 4.88
C LEU A 5 3.25 0.08 5.91
N TYR A 6 3.78 -1.14 5.79
CA TYR A 6 3.56 -2.22 6.76
C TYR A 6 4.46 -2.10 8.00
N CYS A 7 5.78 -2.32 7.84
CA CYS A 7 6.70 -2.43 8.97
C CYS A 7 7.29 -1.08 9.44
N LYS A 8 6.93 0.03 8.78
CA LYS A 8 7.37 1.41 9.06
C LYS A 8 8.88 1.67 9.02
N LYS A 9 9.69 0.69 8.61
CA LYS A 9 11.14 0.84 8.42
C LYS A 9 11.46 1.76 7.24
N ASN A 10 12.57 2.48 7.34
CA ASN A 10 13.10 3.27 6.24
C ASN A 10 13.56 2.36 5.09
N LEU A 11 13.27 2.78 3.87
CA LEU A 11 13.62 2.10 2.63
C LEU A 11 14.77 2.87 1.98
N ASP A 12 15.90 2.19 1.84
CA ASP A 12 17.16 2.82 1.46
C ASP A 12 17.58 2.50 0.00
N LYS A 13 17.40 1.26 -0.45
CA LYS A 13 17.91 0.80 -1.77
C LYS A 13 16.91 -0.05 -2.54
N SER A 14 16.59 -1.26 -2.05
CA SER A 14 15.67 -2.19 -2.71
C SER A 14 14.31 -2.14 -2.02
N PHE A 15 13.33 -1.57 -2.71
CA PHE A 15 11.94 -1.54 -2.27
C PHE A 15 11.02 -1.66 -3.47
N ILE A 16 9.79 -2.07 -3.20
CA ILE A 16 8.71 -2.13 -4.18
C ILE A 16 7.91 -0.84 -4.08
N GLU A 17 7.64 -0.24 -5.22
CA GLU A 17 6.78 0.94 -5.38
C GLU A 17 5.57 0.54 -6.21
N ASN A 18 4.37 0.84 -5.73
CA ASN A 18 3.12 0.65 -6.45
C ASN A 18 2.16 1.82 -6.18
N LYS A 19 0.95 1.80 -6.78
CA LYS A 19 -0.06 2.85 -6.61
C LYS A 19 -0.51 3.06 -5.15
N ILE A 20 -0.28 2.07 -4.28
CA ILE A 20 -0.66 2.09 -2.87
C ILE A 20 0.45 2.71 -2.01
N GLY A 21 1.72 2.45 -2.34
CA GLY A 21 2.86 3.08 -1.69
C GLY A 21 4.14 2.26 -1.80
N TYR A 22 4.95 2.31 -0.73
CA TYR A 22 6.27 1.71 -0.70
C TYR A 22 6.33 0.52 0.26
N PHE A 23 6.98 -0.57 -0.16
CA PHE A 23 7.08 -1.80 0.61
C PHE A 23 8.48 -2.41 0.56
N CYS A 24 8.88 -3.11 1.62
CA CYS A 24 10.15 -3.85 1.64
C CYS A 24 10.16 -5.01 0.64
N SER A 25 9.02 -5.66 0.45
CA SER A 25 8.83 -6.87 -0.36
C SER A 25 7.35 -7.07 -0.66
N ASP A 26 7.05 -8.00 -1.58
CA ASP A 26 5.68 -8.36 -1.95
C ASP A 26 4.91 -8.97 -0.76
N ASP A 27 5.60 -9.75 0.08
CA ASP A 27 5.07 -10.26 1.35
C ASP A 27 4.58 -9.14 2.29
N HIS A 28 5.30 -8.02 2.37
CA HIS A 28 4.86 -6.87 3.18
C HIS A 28 3.67 -6.14 2.56
N PHE A 29 3.55 -6.15 1.24
CA PHE A 29 2.40 -5.61 0.56
C PHE A 29 1.15 -6.47 0.83
N ASP A 30 1.23 -7.79 0.64
CA ASP A 30 0.14 -8.72 0.93
C ASP A 30 -0.31 -8.66 2.40
N LYS A 31 0.64 -8.62 3.35
CA LYS A 31 0.35 -8.43 4.78
C LYS A 31 -0.30 -7.10 5.08
N TYR A 32 0.11 -6.02 4.40
CA TYR A 32 -0.53 -4.72 4.56
C TYR A 32 -2.00 -4.79 4.15
N ILE A 33 -2.29 -5.29 2.95
CA ILE A 33 -3.67 -5.43 2.45
C ILE A 33 -4.52 -6.30 3.39
N LYS A 34 -3.99 -7.42 3.87
CA LYS A 34 -4.66 -8.30 4.83
C LYS A 34 -4.85 -7.68 6.22
N SER A 35 -4.03 -6.69 6.60
CA SER A 35 -4.15 -5.98 7.87
C SER A 35 -5.20 -4.88 7.86
N LEU A 36 -5.66 -4.47 6.67
CA LEU A 36 -6.70 -3.45 6.55
C LEU A 36 -8.05 -4.01 6.98
N SER A 37 -8.81 -3.18 7.70
CA SER A 37 -10.23 -3.40 7.88
C SER A 37 -10.95 -3.34 6.53
N LYS A 38 -12.16 -3.90 6.46
CA LYS A 38 -12.99 -3.85 5.26
C LYS A 38 -13.18 -2.41 4.75
N GLU A 39 -13.43 -1.47 5.65
CA GLU A 39 -13.62 -0.04 5.33
C GLU A 39 -12.34 0.57 4.75
N GLU A 40 -11.20 0.42 5.44
CA GLU A 40 -9.89 0.89 4.97
C GLU A 40 -9.51 0.31 3.59
N TYR A 41 -9.82 -0.97 3.35
CA TYR A 41 -9.57 -1.62 2.07
C TYR A 41 -10.47 -1.07 0.94
N ILE A 42 -11.72 -0.70 1.27
CA ILE A 42 -12.63 -0.05 0.33
C ILE A 42 -12.15 1.36 0.02
N GLU A 43 -11.77 2.15 1.03
CA GLU A 43 -11.23 3.50 0.84
C GLU A 43 -9.93 3.49 0.02
N LEU A 44 -9.06 2.51 0.28
CA LEU A 44 -7.85 2.31 -0.49
C LEU A 44 -8.16 2.01 -1.96
N GLN A 45 -9.12 1.11 -2.24
CA GLN A 45 -9.53 0.81 -3.61
C GLN A 45 -10.17 2.02 -4.30
N ASN A 46 -11.04 2.77 -3.62
CA ASN A 46 -11.66 3.98 -4.15
C ASN A 46 -10.62 5.07 -4.45
N SER A 47 -9.54 5.14 -3.66
CA SER A 47 -8.44 6.08 -3.90
C SER A 47 -7.60 5.72 -5.14
N ILE A 48 -7.61 4.46 -5.58
CA ILE A 48 -6.85 3.96 -6.73
C ILE A 48 -7.72 3.90 -7.98
N CYS A 49 -8.97 3.50 -7.80
CA CYS A 49 -10.00 3.43 -8.81
C CYS A 49 -10.84 4.70 -8.70
N VAL A 50 -10.41 5.75 -9.41
CA VAL A 50 -11.34 6.81 -9.81
C VAL A 50 -12.38 6.15 -10.71
N CYS A 51 -13.45 5.63 -10.13
CA CYS A 51 -14.70 5.48 -10.85
C CYS A 51 -15.09 6.90 -11.25
N SER A 52 -14.58 7.35 -12.41
CA SER A 52 -15.09 8.52 -13.09
C SER A 52 -16.56 8.22 -13.37
N ASP A 53 -17.42 8.79 -12.54
CA ASP A 53 -18.84 8.94 -12.81
C ASP A 53 -18.93 9.85 -14.05
N ASP A 54 -19.07 9.22 -15.21
CA ASP A 54 -19.54 9.82 -16.47
C ASP A 54 -20.84 9.13 -16.88
#